data_AF-A0A957XST1-F1
#
_entry.id   AF-A0A957XST1-F1
#
_cell.length_a   1.000
_cell.length_b   1.000
_cell.length_c   1.000
_cell.angle_alpha   90.00
_cell.angle_beta   90.00
_cell.angle_gamma   90.00
#
_symmetry.space_group_name_H-M   'P 1'
#
loop_
_entity.id
_entity.type
_entity.pdbx_description
1 polymer ?
#
loop_
_entity_poly.entity_id
_entity_poly.type
_entity_poly.pdbx_seq_one_letter_code
_entity_poly.pdbx_strand_id
1 'polypeptide(L)'
;METKKTLRFAFIIGLVTLSLMLVAACSAPPPSGTTTATEVPPTAAPVDTPADTAAPATDTSALTTTADLPDFGVMPVMPADGERPLAEVDLTSRAYIFQEPPDMAIDPDKVYLATFETTKGDFTAELYSQEAPNAVNNFVVLSEMGYYDGMPAFPAGPPMAVLTGDAAGDGNGSPGYDFAAEIGIPNPAGTIGYLRLPDQVNPERLSNGSQIYITLEAVPEIDGVYSAFGLILDGLDVAEAITQTDVINQVVISEAEERKAPTPPPPTPTPTPFAPTSDASGDRPLAALDPAERNDMFNSAPEMTLEDGVDYTARIVTDKGDIVVDLYEDQTPITVNNFVTLANLGYYDNTMFHRVIEGFMAQAGDPT
;
A
#
# COMPACT_ATOMS: atom_id res chain seq x y z
N MET A 1 -15.22 -40.04 -37.45
CA MET A 1 -15.58 -38.68 -37.03
C MET A 1 -15.21 -38.59 -35.57
N GLU A 2 -14.02 -38.11 -35.28
CA GLU A 2 -13.48 -38.02 -33.92
C GLU A 2 -13.76 -36.59 -33.43
N THR A 3 -14.55 -36.48 -32.37
CA THR A 3 -15.05 -35.22 -31.84
C THR A 3 -13.91 -34.50 -31.13
N LYS A 4 -13.30 -33.49 -31.76
CA LYS A 4 -12.37 -32.58 -31.09
C LYS A 4 -13.13 -31.88 -29.96
N LYS A 5 -12.75 -32.18 -28.70
CA LYS A 5 -13.21 -31.44 -27.52
C LYS A 5 -12.44 -30.13 -27.47
N THR A 6 -13.13 -29.02 -27.72
CA THR A 6 -12.60 -27.68 -27.47
C THR A 6 -12.64 -27.43 -25.95
N LEU A 7 -11.47 -27.36 -25.31
CA LEU A 7 -11.33 -27.13 -23.88
C LEU A 7 -11.09 -25.63 -23.65
N ARG A 8 -11.99 -24.98 -22.91
CA ARG A 8 -11.93 -23.55 -22.60
C ARG A 8 -11.04 -23.36 -21.38
N PHE A 9 -9.89 -22.70 -21.55
CA PHE A 9 -9.00 -22.34 -20.44
C PHE A 9 -9.19 -20.86 -20.08
N ALA A 10 -9.22 -20.58 -18.79
CA ALA A 10 -9.05 -19.24 -18.24
C ALA A 10 -7.69 -19.22 -17.54
N PHE A 11 -6.80 -18.31 -17.96
CA PHE A 11 -5.53 -18.10 -17.27
C PHE A 11 -5.81 -17.41 -15.93
N ILE A 12 -5.53 -18.11 -14.83
CA ILE A 12 -5.39 -17.51 -13.51
C ILE A 12 -3.90 -17.58 -13.20
N ILE A 13 -3.19 -16.48 -13.39
CA ILE A 13 -1.82 -16.34 -12.89
C ILE A 13 -1.94 -16.24 -11.38
N GLY A 14 -1.54 -17.30 -10.69
CA GLY A 14 -1.45 -17.35 -9.25
C GLY A 14 -0.28 -16.48 -8.78
N LEU A 15 -0.52 -15.18 -8.65
CA LEU A 15 0.27 -14.36 -7.74
C LEU A 15 -0.18 -14.78 -6.33
N VAL A 16 0.75 -15.29 -5.50
CA VAL A 16 0.52 -15.35 -4.06
C VAL A 16 0.44 -13.91 -3.58
N THR A 17 -0.75 -13.34 -3.69
CA THR A 17 -1.09 -12.07 -3.06
C THR A 17 -1.29 -12.39 -1.59
N LEU A 18 -0.54 -11.69 -0.74
CA LEU A 18 -0.99 -11.42 0.61
C LEU A 18 -2.30 -10.62 0.48
N SER A 19 -3.42 -11.32 0.38
CA SER A 19 -4.74 -10.72 0.24
C SER A 19 -5.11 -10.10 1.59
N LEU A 20 -4.90 -8.79 1.70
CA LEU A 20 -5.59 -7.99 2.69
C LEU A 20 -7.07 -7.92 2.26
N MET A 21 -7.94 -8.66 2.94
CA MET A 21 -9.38 -8.63 2.70
C MET A 21 -9.93 -7.23 3.03
N LEU A 22 -10.15 -6.41 2.00
CA LEU A 22 -11.04 -5.26 2.09
C LEU A 22 -12.47 -5.72 1.77
N VAL A 23 -13.34 -5.75 2.78
CA VAL A 23 -14.75 -6.11 2.62
C VAL A 23 -15.49 -4.91 2.02
N ALA A 24 -15.68 -4.91 0.70
CA ALA A 24 -16.62 -4.01 0.05
C ALA A 24 -18.05 -4.53 0.23
N ALA A 25 -18.77 -4.03 1.24
CA ALA A 25 -20.20 -4.27 1.38
C ALA A 25 -20.98 -3.37 0.39
N CYS A 26 -21.29 -3.91 -0.79
CA CYS A 26 -22.25 -3.30 -1.71
C CYS A 26 -23.67 -3.50 -1.15
N SER A 27 -24.33 -2.44 -0.69
CA SER A 27 -25.73 -2.48 -0.27
C SER A 27 -26.60 -1.65 -1.21
N ALA A 28 -27.45 -2.34 -1.97
CA ALA A 28 -28.53 -1.75 -2.74
C ALA A 28 -29.67 -1.26 -1.80
N PRO A 29 -30.48 -0.26 -2.20
CA PRO A 29 -31.43 0.39 -1.30
C PRO A 29 -32.65 -0.51 -1.02
N PRO A 30 -33.27 -0.43 0.17
CA PRO A 30 -34.43 -1.25 0.50
C PRO A 30 -35.72 -0.72 -0.18
N PRO A 31 -36.69 -1.60 -0.50
CA PRO A 31 -37.95 -1.19 -1.11
C PRO A 31 -38.94 -0.64 -0.09
N SER A 32 -39.74 0.32 -0.55
CA SER A 32 -40.87 0.93 0.14
C SER A 32 -41.93 -0.11 0.51
N GLY A 33 -42.30 -0.19 1.79
CA GLY A 33 -43.35 -1.08 2.28
C GLY A 33 -44.01 -0.56 3.56
N THR A 34 -45.25 -0.10 3.42
CA THR A 34 -46.18 0.32 4.47
C THR A 34 -46.62 -0.87 5.33
N THR A 35 -46.70 -0.73 6.66
CA THR A 35 -47.83 -1.23 7.50
C THR A 35 -47.72 -0.82 8.98
N THR A 36 -48.72 -0.05 9.42
CA THR A 36 -49.57 -0.18 10.62
C THR A 36 -48.99 -0.16 12.05
N ALA A 37 -49.53 0.79 12.81
CA ALA A 37 -49.37 1.06 14.24
C ALA A 37 -49.98 0.00 15.19
N THR A 38 -49.43 -0.08 16.41
CA THR A 38 -50.18 -0.41 17.64
C THR A 38 -49.57 0.34 18.83
N GLU A 39 -50.44 0.75 19.74
CA GLU A 39 -50.31 1.80 20.77
C GLU A 39 -50.03 1.23 22.19
N VAL A 40 -48.99 1.76 22.90
CA VAL A 40 -48.85 2.30 24.30
C VAL A 40 -49.72 1.66 25.44
N PRO A 41 -49.28 1.44 26.73
CA PRO A 41 -48.94 2.55 27.68
C PRO A 41 -47.98 2.19 28.90
N PRO A 42 -47.88 2.98 30.02
CA PRO A 42 -46.67 3.76 30.34
C PRO A 42 -46.12 3.56 31.79
N THR A 43 -45.07 4.34 32.14
CA THR A 43 -44.72 4.85 33.50
C THR A 43 -43.59 4.16 34.27
N ALA A 44 -42.48 4.87 34.46
CA ALA A 44 -41.92 5.22 35.78
C ALA A 44 -40.94 6.40 35.64
N ALA A 45 -41.06 7.39 36.54
CA ALA A 45 -40.28 8.62 36.60
C ALA A 45 -39.17 8.53 37.69
N PRO A 46 -38.43 9.61 38.04
CA PRO A 46 -36.97 9.69 37.99
C PRO A 46 -36.29 9.55 39.37
N VAL A 47 -34.96 9.42 39.38
CA VAL A 47 -34.15 9.52 40.61
C VAL A 47 -33.08 10.60 40.41
N ASP A 48 -33.26 11.74 41.10
CA ASP A 48 -32.24 12.74 41.50
C ASP A 48 -31.22 12.05 42.45
N THR A 49 -29.92 12.35 42.57
CA THR A 49 -29.08 13.58 42.64
C THR A 49 -27.62 13.07 42.86
N PRO A 50 -26.52 13.87 42.95
CA PRO A 50 -26.34 15.30 42.75
C PRO A 50 -25.15 15.70 41.83
N ALA A 51 -25.08 17.00 41.58
CA ALA A 51 -24.12 17.70 40.74
C ALA A 51 -22.76 18.00 41.41
N ASP A 52 -21.81 18.25 40.52
CA ASP A 52 -20.77 19.30 40.55
C ASP A 52 -19.37 18.96 41.09
N THR A 53 -18.44 18.75 40.16
CA THR A 53 -17.19 19.52 40.14
C THR A 53 -16.86 19.82 38.68
N ALA A 54 -17.04 21.08 38.30
CA ALA A 54 -16.80 21.66 36.99
C ALA A 54 -15.41 21.34 36.39
N ALA A 55 -15.40 20.71 35.22
CA ALA A 55 -14.31 20.76 34.24
C ALA A 55 -14.54 21.99 33.33
N PRO A 56 -13.49 22.66 32.84
CA PRO A 56 -13.64 23.84 32.01
C PRO A 56 -14.32 23.45 30.69
N ALA A 57 -15.34 24.22 30.30
CA ALA A 57 -16.01 24.06 29.03
C ALA A 57 -15.03 24.41 27.89
N THR A 58 -14.56 23.39 27.18
CA THR A 58 -14.05 23.55 25.82
C THR A 58 -15.27 23.51 24.89
N ASP A 59 -15.45 24.60 24.15
CA ASP A 59 -16.47 24.73 23.12
C ASP A 59 -16.08 23.82 21.95
N THR A 60 -16.47 22.55 22.01
CA THR A 60 -16.22 21.58 20.94
C THR A 60 -17.34 21.69 19.90
N SER A 61 -17.38 22.81 19.18
CA SER A 61 -18.05 22.84 17.88
C SER A 61 -17.12 22.16 16.87
N ALA A 62 -17.16 20.83 16.80
CA ALA A 62 -16.48 20.11 15.73
C ALA A 62 -16.96 20.68 14.39
N LEU A 63 -16.02 21.01 13.50
CA LEU A 63 -16.31 21.43 12.14
C LEU A 63 -16.95 20.24 11.42
N THR A 64 -18.29 20.24 11.35
CA THR A 64 -19.08 19.07 10.92
C THR A 64 -19.39 19.09 9.42
N THR A 65 -18.93 20.11 8.69
CA THR A 65 -19.02 20.17 7.22
C THR A 65 -17.74 20.74 6.61
N THR A 66 -17.35 20.25 5.43
CA THR A 66 -16.18 20.72 4.66
C THR A 66 -16.21 22.23 4.40
N ALA A 67 -17.39 22.86 4.43
CA ALA A 67 -17.55 24.30 4.20
C ALA A 67 -17.05 25.19 5.34
N ASP A 68 -16.85 24.64 6.54
CA ASP A 68 -16.36 25.38 7.71
C ASP A 68 -14.86 25.17 7.97
N LEU A 69 -14.21 24.26 7.22
CA LEU A 69 -12.78 24.01 7.38
C LEU A 69 -11.97 25.22 6.90
N PRO A 70 -10.86 25.57 7.60
CA PRO A 70 -9.90 26.52 7.08
C PRO A 70 -9.39 26.07 5.70
N ASP A 71 -9.14 27.03 4.81
CA ASP A 71 -8.41 26.75 3.57
C ASP A 71 -6.93 26.52 3.93
N PHE A 72 -6.50 25.26 3.86
CA PHE A 72 -5.12 24.86 4.11
C PHE A 72 -4.22 24.96 2.86
N GLY A 73 -4.76 25.46 1.73
CA GLY A 73 -4.04 25.57 0.47
C GLY A 73 -3.98 24.25 -0.31
N VAL A 74 -3.16 24.25 -1.37
CA VAL A 74 -3.03 23.10 -2.29
C VAL A 74 -2.02 22.06 -1.83
N MET A 75 -1.14 22.40 -0.89
CA MET A 75 -0.09 21.53 -0.37
C MET A 75 0.08 21.78 1.13
N PRO A 76 0.51 20.79 1.91
CA PRO A 76 0.79 20.99 3.32
C PRO A 76 2.03 21.88 3.49
N VAL A 77 2.02 22.71 4.53
CA VAL A 77 3.09 23.65 4.86
C VAL A 77 3.40 23.52 6.34
N MET A 78 4.69 23.61 6.70
CA MET A 78 5.09 23.63 8.10
C MET A 78 4.31 24.72 8.86
N PRO A 79 3.57 24.35 9.91
CA PRO A 79 2.86 25.32 10.72
C PRO A 79 3.85 26.18 11.53
N ALA A 80 3.36 27.28 12.10
CA ALA A 80 4.16 28.04 13.06
C ALA A 80 4.39 27.20 14.33
N ASP A 81 5.52 27.40 15.02
CA ASP A 81 5.90 26.64 16.21
C ASP A 81 4.75 26.49 17.22
N GLY A 82 4.37 25.25 17.51
CA GLY A 82 3.32 24.90 18.48
C GLY A 82 1.90 24.93 17.93
N GLU A 83 1.68 25.29 16.66
CA GLU A 83 0.38 25.14 15.99
C GLU A 83 0.23 23.73 15.41
N ARG A 84 -0.94 23.11 15.60
CA ARG A 84 -1.31 21.80 15.03
C ARG A 84 -2.68 21.90 14.34
N PRO A 85 -2.76 22.61 13.21
CA PRO A 85 -4.04 23.02 12.60
C PRO A 85 -5.01 21.89 12.28
N LEU A 86 -4.53 20.67 12.04
CA LEU A 86 -5.36 19.50 11.73
C LEU A 86 -5.75 18.68 12.97
N ALA A 87 -5.12 18.90 14.13
CA ALA A 87 -5.35 18.06 15.32
C ALA A 87 -6.81 18.04 15.78
N GLU A 88 -7.53 19.17 15.65
CA GLU A 88 -8.94 19.32 16.02
C GLU A 88 -9.90 19.12 14.84
N VAL A 89 -9.38 18.91 13.62
CA VAL A 89 -10.18 18.60 12.43
C VAL A 89 -10.59 17.14 12.49
N ASP A 90 -11.85 16.81 12.20
CA ASP A 90 -12.32 15.43 12.14
C ASP A 90 -11.47 14.59 11.17
N LEU A 91 -11.12 13.35 11.54
CA LEU A 91 -10.23 12.49 10.76
C LEU A 91 -10.69 12.36 9.30
N THR A 92 -11.97 12.10 9.05
CA THR A 92 -12.47 11.91 7.68
C THR A 92 -12.36 13.18 6.84
N SER A 93 -12.35 14.35 7.48
CA SER A 93 -12.16 15.64 6.83
C SER A 93 -10.70 15.96 6.50
N ARG A 94 -9.73 15.20 7.02
CA ARG A 94 -8.30 15.32 6.69
C ARG A 94 -7.94 14.55 5.42
N ALA A 95 -8.77 13.59 5.00
CA ALA A 95 -8.53 12.79 3.81
C ALA A 95 -8.64 13.65 2.54
N TYR A 96 -7.69 13.48 1.60
CA TYR A 96 -7.69 14.16 0.30
C TYR A 96 -7.76 15.70 0.37
N ILE A 97 -7.24 16.29 1.46
CA ILE A 97 -7.31 17.73 1.71
C ILE A 97 -6.28 18.55 0.91
N PHE A 98 -5.21 17.91 0.42
CA PHE A 98 -4.14 18.50 -0.39
C PHE A 98 -4.14 17.93 -1.81
N GLN A 99 -3.35 18.54 -2.69
CA GLN A 99 -3.19 18.16 -4.11
C GLN A 99 -1.73 17.86 -4.46
N GLU A 100 -0.78 18.42 -3.72
CA GLU A 100 0.66 18.29 -3.97
C GLU A 100 1.41 18.00 -2.67
N PRO A 101 2.55 17.27 -2.73
CA PRO A 101 3.40 17.04 -1.57
C PRO A 101 4.04 18.35 -1.07
N PRO A 102 4.47 18.42 0.20
CA PRO A 102 5.08 19.63 0.76
C PRO A 102 6.44 19.91 0.11
N ASP A 103 6.76 21.21 0.00
CA ASP A 103 8.11 21.66 -0.31
C ASP A 103 9.09 21.21 0.80
N MET A 104 10.38 21.11 0.46
CA MET A 104 11.42 20.77 1.43
C MET A 104 11.50 21.85 2.52
N ALA A 105 11.04 21.50 3.73
CA ALA A 105 10.98 22.38 4.89
C ALA A 105 11.95 21.96 6.00
N ILE A 106 12.36 20.69 6.02
CA ILE A 106 13.41 20.20 6.91
C ILE A 106 14.81 20.47 6.35
N ASP A 107 15.82 20.36 7.20
CA ASP A 107 17.23 20.31 6.81
C ASP A 107 17.68 18.84 6.73
N PRO A 108 17.90 18.25 5.54
CA PRO A 108 18.28 16.85 5.39
C PRO A 108 19.54 16.46 6.16
N ASP A 109 20.44 17.40 6.46
CA ASP A 109 21.69 17.12 7.16
C ASP A 109 21.52 16.97 8.69
N LYS A 110 20.35 17.31 9.23
CA LYS A 110 20.02 17.16 10.65
C LYS A 110 19.43 15.79 10.98
N VAL A 111 19.53 15.40 12.26
CA VAL A 111 18.91 14.19 12.78
C VAL A 111 17.56 14.53 13.39
N TYR A 112 16.51 13.86 12.90
CA TYR A 112 15.15 14.01 13.43
C TYR A 112 14.73 12.75 14.16
N LEU A 113 14.07 12.93 15.31
CA LEU A 113 13.38 11.87 16.04
C LEU A 113 11.87 12.10 15.96
N ALA A 114 11.12 11.02 15.83
CA ALA A 114 9.67 11.00 15.92
C ALA A 114 9.26 10.14 17.11
N THR A 115 8.63 10.76 18.12
CA THR A 115 8.01 10.06 19.23
C THR A 115 6.52 9.92 18.94
N PHE A 116 6.06 8.69 18.83
CA PHE A 116 4.65 8.35 18.66
C PHE A 116 4.05 8.13 20.04
N GLU A 117 3.19 9.05 20.47
CA GLU A 117 2.44 8.91 21.71
C GLU A 117 1.17 8.13 21.42
N THR A 118 0.99 6.97 22.06
CA THR A 118 -0.16 6.09 21.78
C THR A 118 -0.89 5.68 23.05
N THR A 119 -2.08 5.11 22.92
CA THR A 119 -2.82 4.53 24.06
C THR A 119 -2.14 3.31 24.70
N LYS A 120 -1.10 2.74 24.08
CA LYS A 120 -0.30 1.63 24.61
C LYS A 120 1.02 2.05 25.24
N GLY A 121 1.32 3.35 25.21
CA GLY A 121 2.63 3.89 25.55
C GLY A 121 3.31 4.47 24.33
N ASP A 122 4.54 4.93 24.52
CA ASP A 122 5.23 5.70 23.50
C ASP A 122 6.36 4.87 22.89
N PHE A 123 6.62 5.09 21.61
CA PHE A 123 7.82 4.58 20.95
C PHE A 123 8.48 5.69 20.15
N THR A 124 9.80 5.64 20.04
CA THR A 124 10.59 6.67 19.39
C THR A 124 11.39 6.08 18.24
N ALA A 125 11.28 6.70 17.08
CA ALA A 125 12.07 6.39 15.90
C ALA A 125 13.01 7.53 15.53
N GLU A 126 14.16 7.18 14.98
CA GLU A 126 15.00 8.13 14.24
C GLU A 126 14.62 8.10 12.77
N LEU A 127 14.63 9.26 12.13
CA LEU A 127 14.28 9.44 10.72
C LEU A 127 15.54 9.57 9.86
N TYR A 128 15.52 8.91 8.70
CA TYR A 128 16.61 8.86 7.73
C TYR A 128 16.57 10.04 6.76
N SER A 129 16.69 11.26 7.30
CA SER A 129 16.56 12.54 6.57
C SER A 129 17.53 12.70 5.40
N GLN A 130 18.72 12.09 5.45
CA GLN A 130 19.69 12.13 4.36
C GLN A 130 19.38 11.11 3.26
N GLU A 131 18.92 9.92 3.65
CA GLU A 131 18.69 8.80 2.72
C GLU A 131 17.29 8.83 2.07
N ALA A 132 16.29 9.37 2.77
CA ALA A 132 14.92 9.53 2.30
C ALA A 132 14.37 10.96 2.62
N PRO A 133 15.02 12.02 2.11
CA PRO A 133 14.67 13.41 2.45
C PRO A 133 13.21 13.77 2.16
N ASN A 134 12.64 13.31 1.04
CA ASN A 134 11.26 13.64 0.69
C ASN A 134 10.26 12.93 1.61
N ALA A 135 10.48 11.65 1.90
CA ALA A 135 9.65 10.88 2.82
C ALA A 135 9.70 11.46 4.24
N VAL A 136 10.90 11.79 4.74
CA VAL A 136 11.06 12.40 6.07
C VAL A 136 10.43 13.79 6.10
N ASN A 137 10.65 14.62 5.08
CA ASN A 137 10.02 15.94 4.98
C ASN A 137 8.50 15.85 5.03
N ASN A 138 7.93 14.97 4.21
CA ASN A 138 6.50 14.73 4.17
C ASN A 138 5.95 14.30 5.54
N PHE A 139 6.62 13.32 6.17
CA PHE A 139 6.22 12.82 7.48
C PHE A 139 6.28 13.89 8.57
N VAL A 140 7.36 14.69 8.61
CA VAL A 140 7.54 15.77 9.58
C VAL A 140 6.47 16.84 9.39
N VAL A 141 6.24 17.31 8.16
CA VAL A 141 5.23 18.35 7.90
C VAL A 141 3.83 17.87 8.30
N LEU A 142 3.42 16.67 7.89
CA LEU A 142 2.10 16.13 8.26
C LEU A 142 1.98 15.90 9.78
N SER A 143 3.05 15.44 10.42
CA SER A 143 3.10 15.26 11.87
C SER A 143 2.99 16.58 12.61
N GLU A 144 3.67 17.64 12.19
CA GLU A 144 3.60 18.98 12.80
C GLU A 144 2.23 19.62 12.57
N MET A 145 1.62 19.42 11.40
CA MET A 145 0.25 19.88 11.15
C MET A 145 -0.80 19.17 12.02
N GLY A 146 -0.47 18.04 12.66
CA GLY A 146 -1.42 17.25 13.44
C GLY A 146 -2.24 16.26 12.61
N TYR A 147 -1.77 15.89 11.41
CA TYR A 147 -2.50 14.99 10.52
C TYR A 147 -2.77 13.62 11.16
N TYR A 148 -1.80 13.07 11.88
CA TYR A 148 -1.85 11.75 12.53
C TYR A 148 -2.56 11.75 13.89
N ASP A 149 -2.93 12.90 14.43
CA ASP A 149 -3.43 13.02 15.80
C ASP A 149 -4.81 12.38 15.96
N GLY A 150 -4.95 11.51 16.96
CA GLY A 150 -6.15 10.72 17.21
C GLY A 150 -6.41 9.60 16.20
N MET A 151 -5.48 9.34 15.27
CA MET A 151 -5.70 8.36 14.21
C MET A 151 -5.59 6.91 14.73
N PRO A 152 -6.47 5.99 14.30
CA PRO A 152 -6.33 4.58 14.63
C PRO A 152 -5.00 3.99 14.14
N ALA A 153 -4.46 3.09 14.95
CA ALA A 153 -3.36 2.23 14.57
C ALA A 153 -3.93 0.83 14.28
N PHE A 154 -3.69 0.33 13.07
CA PHE A 154 -4.19 -0.97 12.65
C PHE A 154 -3.11 -2.03 12.81
N PRO A 155 -3.32 -3.09 13.61
CA PRO A 155 -2.40 -4.20 13.67
C PRO A 155 -2.40 -4.95 12.34
N ALA A 156 -1.24 -5.03 11.69
CA ALA A 156 -1.07 -5.81 10.46
C ALA A 156 -0.69 -7.28 10.73
N GLY A 157 -0.22 -7.58 11.94
CA GLY A 157 0.27 -8.90 12.34
C GLY A 157 1.67 -9.21 11.75
N PRO A 158 2.50 -10.01 12.45
CA PRO A 158 3.85 -10.29 12.00
C PRO A 158 3.93 -10.74 10.52
N PRO A 159 4.89 -10.21 9.75
CA PRO A 159 6.04 -9.44 10.24
C PRO A 159 5.82 -7.91 10.32
N MET A 160 4.60 -7.40 10.10
CA MET A 160 4.27 -5.96 10.15
C MET A 160 3.39 -5.62 11.35
N ALA A 161 3.75 -4.58 12.09
CA ALA A 161 3.14 -4.22 13.36
C ALA A 161 1.86 -3.43 13.18
N VAL A 162 2.01 -2.29 12.52
CA VAL A 162 1.12 -1.14 12.67
C VAL A 162 1.05 -0.42 11.35
N LEU A 163 -0.17 -0.25 10.85
CA LEU A 163 -0.49 0.62 9.74
C LEU A 163 -1.29 1.81 10.29
N THR A 164 -0.94 3.02 9.89
CA THR A 164 -1.73 4.22 10.18
C THR A 164 -1.67 5.14 8.96
N GLY A 165 -2.21 6.35 9.06
CA GLY A 165 -2.22 7.33 7.98
C GLY A 165 -3.46 7.23 7.08
N ASP A 166 -4.47 6.45 7.48
CA ASP A 166 -5.75 6.37 6.81
C ASP A 166 -6.81 7.21 7.53
N ALA A 167 -6.85 8.49 7.18
CA ALA A 167 -7.80 9.46 7.70
C ALA A 167 -9.27 9.12 7.35
N ALA A 168 -9.51 8.47 6.21
CA ALA A 168 -10.85 8.05 5.79
C ALA A 168 -11.31 6.75 6.46
N GLY A 169 -10.36 5.89 6.84
CA GLY A 169 -10.63 4.57 7.42
C GLY A 169 -11.20 3.56 6.42
N ASP A 170 -11.00 3.79 5.11
CA ASP A 170 -11.54 2.98 4.01
C ASP A 170 -10.51 2.04 3.36
N GLY A 171 -9.27 2.05 3.87
CA GLY A 171 -8.12 1.32 3.35
C GLY A 171 -7.31 2.07 2.30
N ASN A 172 -7.80 3.21 1.78
CA ASN A 172 -7.18 3.99 0.70
C ASN A 172 -6.67 5.36 1.20
N GLY A 173 -6.28 5.42 2.48
CA GLY A 173 -5.74 6.60 3.12
C GLY A 173 -4.78 7.41 2.26
N SER A 174 -5.08 8.69 2.10
CA SER A 174 -4.24 9.64 1.39
C SER A 174 -4.53 11.06 1.86
N PRO A 175 -3.51 11.93 1.95
CA PRO A 175 -3.71 13.36 2.14
C PRO A 175 -4.18 14.04 0.85
N GLY A 176 -4.22 13.32 -0.28
CA GLY A 176 -4.64 13.80 -1.60
C GLY A 176 -3.53 13.88 -2.65
N TYR A 177 -2.33 13.40 -2.30
CA TYR A 177 -1.21 13.25 -3.21
C TYR A 177 -0.40 11.99 -2.90
N ASP A 178 0.42 11.61 -3.87
CA ASP A 178 1.52 10.68 -3.75
C ASP A 178 2.83 11.40 -4.12
N PHE A 179 3.98 10.81 -3.81
CA PHE A 179 5.29 11.42 -4.13
C PHE A 179 6.30 10.40 -4.66
N ALA A 180 7.40 10.88 -5.25
CA ALA A 180 8.44 10.00 -5.76
C ALA A 180 9.04 9.14 -4.64
N ALA A 181 9.00 7.81 -4.78
CA ALA A 181 9.51 6.93 -3.75
C ALA A 181 11.04 6.96 -3.66
N GLU A 182 11.55 7.08 -2.44
CA GLU A 182 12.95 6.92 -2.08
C GLU A 182 13.18 5.50 -1.62
N ILE A 183 13.76 4.68 -2.50
CA ILE A 183 13.79 3.23 -2.36
C ILE A 183 15.25 2.77 -2.18
N GLY A 184 15.46 1.69 -1.42
CA GLY A 184 16.77 1.04 -1.28
C GLY A 184 17.26 0.99 0.17
N ILE A 185 16.47 1.49 1.11
CA ILE A 185 16.67 1.30 2.54
C ILE A 185 16.10 -0.08 2.94
N PRO A 186 16.87 -0.93 3.64
CA PRO A 186 16.42 -2.24 4.10
C PRO A 186 15.44 -2.10 5.27
N ASN A 187 14.68 -3.16 5.53
CA ASN A 187 13.61 -3.20 6.52
C ASN A 187 13.94 -4.19 7.65
N PRO A 188 14.93 -3.92 8.53
CA PRO A 188 15.06 -4.67 9.78
C PRO A 188 13.83 -4.45 10.68
N ALA A 189 13.74 -5.18 11.80
CA ALA A 189 12.73 -4.94 12.82
C ALA A 189 12.75 -3.47 13.29
N GLY A 190 11.57 -2.87 13.44
CA GLY A 190 11.37 -1.48 13.85
C GLY A 190 11.44 -0.46 12.71
N THR A 191 11.48 -0.87 11.44
CA THR A 191 11.50 0.06 10.31
C THR A 191 10.15 0.73 10.15
N ILE A 192 10.17 2.05 9.90
CA ILE A 192 8.99 2.83 9.50
C ILE A 192 9.13 3.19 8.03
N GLY A 193 8.08 2.98 7.25
CA GLY A 193 8.05 3.32 5.83
C GLY A 193 6.66 3.66 5.32
N TYR A 194 6.58 4.25 4.14
CA TYR A 194 5.30 4.52 3.48
C TYR A 194 4.81 3.31 2.70
N LEU A 195 3.50 3.05 2.76
CA LEU A 195 2.85 2.11 1.84
C LEU A 195 2.90 2.65 0.41
N ARG A 196 2.73 1.74 -0.55
CA ARG A 196 2.43 2.09 -1.93
C ARG A 196 1.67 0.96 -2.59
N LEU A 197 0.97 1.31 -3.66
CA LEU A 197 0.35 0.31 -4.51
C LEU A 197 1.42 -0.46 -5.32
N PRO A 198 1.14 -1.73 -5.71
CA PRO A 198 2.04 -2.54 -6.53
C PRO A 198 2.34 -1.91 -7.90
N ASP A 199 3.50 -2.27 -8.48
CA ASP A 199 3.98 -1.71 -9.76
C ASP A 199 2.98 -1.84 -10.91
N GLN A 200 2.15 -2.88 -10.92
CA GLN A 200 1.15 -3.10 -11.97
C GLN A 200 0.08 -2.00 -12.03
N VAL A 201 -0.22 -1.38 -10.89
CA VAL A 201 -1.19 -0.30 -10.77
C VAL A 201 -0.53 1.06 -10.49
N ASN A 202 0.73 1.05 -10.06
CA ASN A 202 1.57 2.21 -9.77
C ASN A 202 2.95 2.05 -10.45
N PRO A 203 3.02 2.12 -11.78
CA PRO A 203 4.24 1.86 -12.55
C PRO A 203 5.33 2.93 -12.33
N GLU A 204 4.93 4.13 -11.93
CA GLU A 204 5.83 5.21 -11.54
C GLU A 204 6.42 5.01 -10.12
N ARG A 205 5.95 3.96 -9.43
CA ARG A 205 6.37 3.58 -8.08
C ARG A 205 6.24 4.72 -7.08
N LEU A 206 5.19 5.52 -7.18
CA LEU A 206 4.93 6.60 -6.24
C LEU A 206 4.66 6.05 -4.84
N SER A 207 5.19 6.70 -3.82
CA SER A 207 4.93 6.44 -2.42
C SER A 207 3.61 7.10 -2.01
N ASN A 208 2.81 6.41 -1.18
CA ASN A 208 1.60 7.00 -0.62
C ASN A 208 1.93 8.22 0.25
N GLY A 209 1.08 9.24 0.23
CA GLY A 209 1.30 10.47 0.96
C GLY A 209 1.19 10.39 2.49
N SER A 210 0.46 9.43 3.07
CA SER A 210 0.23 9.41 4.53
C SER A 210 0.28 8.04 5.19
N GLN A 211 -0.09 6.97 4.49
CA GLN A 211 -0.14 5.64 5.06
C GLN A 211 1.26 5.10 5.30
N ILE A 212 1.55 4.77 6.56
CA ILE A 212 2.84 4.23 6.98
C ILE A 212 2.68 2.83 7.55
N TYR A 213 3.75 2.03 7.45
CA TYR A 213 3.92 0.76 8.12
C TYR A 213 5.06 0.81 9.13
N ILE A 214 4.98 -0.09 10.10
CA ILE A 214 6.05 -0.40 11.05
C ILE A 214 6.33 -1.90 10.96
N THR A 215 7.59 -2.31 10.83
CA THR A 215 7.97 -3.75 10.85
C THR A 215 8.24 -4.23 12.28
N LEU A 216 7.78 -5.45 12.62
CA LEU A 216 8.11 -6.12 13.89
C LEU A 216 9.32 -7.03 13.79
N GLU A 217 9.50 -7.60 12.61
CA GLU A 217 10.62 -8.45 12.28
C GLU A 217 11.33 -7.87 11.07
N ALA A 218 12.51 -8.41 10.73
CA ALA A 218 13.13 -8.08 9.46
C ALA A 218 12.26 -8.60 8.31
N VAL A 219 12.03 -7.78 7.28
CA VAL A 219 11.22 -8.14 6.11
C VAL A 219 12.03 -7.92 4.82
N PRO A 220 13.02 -8.78 4.51
CA PRO A 220 13.86 -8.62 3.33
C PRO A 220 13.08 -8.63 2.01
N GLU A 221 11.88 -9.23 1.99
CA GLU A 221 11.01 -9.32 0.82
C GLU A 221 10.53 -7.95 0.32
N ILE A 222 10.54 -6.94 1.19
CA ILE A 222 10.11 -5.57 0.87
C ILE A 222 11.29 -4.58 0.80
N ASP A 223 12.52 -5.09 0.94
CA ASP A 223 13.75 -4.31 0.74
C ASP A 223 13.83 -3.81 -0.69
N GLY A 224 14.04 -2.50 -0.86
CA GLY A 224 14.04 -1.92 -2.20
C GLY A 224 12.67 -1.92 -2.90
N VAL A 225 11.58 -2.08 -2.14
CA VAL A 225 10.22 -1.98 -2.65
C VAL A 225 9.52 -0.71 -2.19
N TYR A 226 9.64 -0.33 -0.91
CA TYR A 226 8.94 0.81 -0.31
C TYR A 226 9.90 1.91 0.15
N SER A 227 9.34 3.08 0.46
CA SER A 227 10.06 4.19 1.08
C SER A 227 10.14 4.02 2.59
N ALA A 228 11.04 3.14 3.03
CA ALA A 228 11.49 3.12 4.41
C ALA A 228 12.21 4.43 4.73
N PHE A 229 11.85 5.10 5.83
CA PHE A 229 12.36 6.43 6.16
C PHE A 229 12.70 6.61 7.64
N GLY A 230 12.55 5.57 8.48
CA GLY A 230 12.97 5.64 9.87
C GLY A 230 13.11 4.29 10.54
N LEU A 231 13.63 4.30 11.75
CA LEU A 231 13.85 3.11 12.58
C LEU A 231 13.57 3.40 14.05
N ILE A 232 12.73 2.57 14.66
CA ILE A 232 12.43 2.59 16.09
C ILE A 232 13.72 2.30 16.88
N LEU A 233 14.08 3.25 17.74
CA LEU A 233 15.20 3.16 18.68
C LEU A 233 14.77 2.61 20.04
N ASP A 234 13.53 2.90 20.44
CA ASP A 234 12.96 2.56 21.75
C ASP A 234 11.46 2.32 21.62
N GLY A 235 10.93 1.33 22.34
CA GLY A 235 9.49 1.00 22.35
C GLY A 235 9.02 0.10 21.19
N LEU A 236 9.88 -0.76 20.62
CA LEU A 236 9.42 -1.75 19.62
C LEU A 236 8.38 -2.70 20.22
N ASP A 237 8.51 -3.07 21.49
CA ASP A 237 7.54 -3.86 22.25
C ASP A 237 6.19 -3.14 22.41
N VAL A 238 6.18 -1.81 22.47
CA VAL A 238 4.96 -1.00 22.44
C VAL A 238 4.29 -1.12 21.08
N ALA A 239 5.05 -1.00 19.98
CA ALA A 239 4.53 -1.19 18.63
C ALA A 239 3.99 -2.61 18.41
N GLU A 240 4.61 -3.65 18.99
CA GLU A 240 4.11 -5.03 19.01
C GLU A 240 2.77 -5.18 19.75
N ALA A 241 2.54 -4.36 20.78
CA ALA A 241 1.37 -4.45 21.65
C ALA A 241 0.15 -3.67 21.13
N ILE A 242 0.29 -2.90 20.04
CA ILE A 242 -0.80 -2.14 19.43
C ILE A 242 -1.88 -3.06 18.87
N THR A 243 -3.14 -2.66 19.08
CA THR A 243 -4.35 -3.35 18.63
C THR A 243 -5.27 -2.41 17.88
N GLN A 244 -6.32 -2.94 17.23
CA GLN A 244 -7.28 -2.13 16.45
C GLN A 244 -8.03 -1.05 17.26
N THR A 245 -8.00 -1.12 18.60
CA THR A 245 -8.64 -0.12 19.47
C THR A 245 -7.70 1.00 19.88
N ASP A 246 -6.43 0.92 19.51
CA ASP A 246 -5.42 1.90 19.90
C ASP A 246 -5.32 3.02 18.88
N VAL A 247 -4.97 4.20 19.37
CA VAL A 247 -4.80 5.40 18.56
C VAL A 247 -3.43 6.00 18.80
N ILE A 248 -2.92 6.67 17.78
CA ILE A 248 -1.81 7.60 17.90
C ILE A 248 -2.42 8.90 18.40
N ASN A 249 -2.15 9.25 19.65
CA ASN A 249 -2.62 10.50 20.23
C ASN A 249 -1.97 11.68 19.48
N GLN A 250 -0.65 11.60 19.29
CA GLN A 250 0.15 12.61 18.61
C GLN A 250 1.48 12.01 18.13
N VAL A 251 2.06 12.59 17.09
CA VAL A 251 3.48 12.41 16.75
C VAL A 251 4.23 13.70 17.08
N VAL A 252 5.26 13.59 17.93
CA VAL A 252 6.14 14.69 18.32
C VAL A 252 7.46 14.58 17.58
N ILE A 253 7.81 15.61 16.81
CA ILE A 253 9.09 15.70 16.12
C ILE A 253 10.08 16.48 16.98
N SER A 254 11.32 16.01 17.02
CA SER A 254 12.43 16.72 17.67
C SER A 254 13.73 16.55 16.90
N GLU A 255 14.68 17.46 17.10
CA GLU A 255 16.03 17.34 16.56
C GLU A 255 16.96 16.67 17.58
N ALA A 256 17.92 15.89 17.09
CA ALA A 256 19.00 15.31 17.89
C ALA A 256 20.36 15.78 17.39
N GLU A 257 21.33 15.88 18.30
CA GLU A 257 22.70 16.29 17.98
C GLU A 257 23.46 15.21 17.19
N GLU A 258 23.15 13.94 17.46
CA GLU A 258 23.89 12.80 16.91
C GLU A 258 22.97 11.65 16.51
N ARG A 259 23.38 10.95 15.45
CA ARG A 259 22.74 9.74 14.96
C ARG A 259 22.90 8.59 15.95
N LYS A 260 21.81 7.88 16.22
CA LYS A 260 21.79 6.65 17.02
C LYS A 260 21.41 5.43 16.18
N ALA A 261 20.56 5.59 15.17
CA ALA A 261 20.24 4.50 14.26
C ALA A 261 21.47 4.12 13.42
N PRO A 262 21.62 2.84 13.06
CA PRO A 262 22.61 2.45 12.08
C PRO A 262 22.34 3.18 10.76
N THR A 263 23.39 3.75 10.17
CA THR A 263 23.27 4.34 8.84
C THR A 263 22.81 3.27 7.86
N PRO A 264 21.66 3.48 7.16
CA PRO A 264 21.25 2.59 6.10
C PRO A 264 22.34 2.46 5.05
N PRO A 265 22.48 1.29 4.40
CA PRO A 265 23.28 1.23 3.19
C PRO A 265 22.76 2.28 2.19
N PRO A 266 23.65 2.93 1.42
CA PRO A 266 23.20 3.83 0.37
C PRO A 266 22.21 3.10 -0.55
N PRO A 267 21.19 3.80 -1.08
CA PRO A 267 20.16 3.17 -1.88
C PRO A 267 20.82 2.39 -3.00
N THR A 268 20.47 1.10 -3.11
CA THR A 268 20.91 0.31 -4.27
C THR A 268 20.32 1.01 -5.50
N PRO A 269 21.12 1.39 -6.50
CA PRO A 269 20.61 2.08 -7.66
C PRO A 269 19.47 1.25 -8.23
N THR A 270 18.28 1.86 -8.38
CA THR A 270 17.15 1.20 -9.00
C THR A 270 17.61 0.71 -10.38
N PRO A 271 17.59 -0.60 -10.66
CA PRO A 271 17.97 -1.08 -11.97
C PRO A 271 17.09 -0.36 -12.99
N THR A 272 17.72 0.21 -14.02
CA THR A 272 17.00 0.89 -15.10
C THR A 272 15.85 0.00 -15.57
N PRO A 273 14.62 0.52 -15.69
CA PRO A 273 13.49 -0.27 -16.17
C PRO A 273 13.87 -1.02 -17.44
N PHE A 274 13.76 -2.35 -17.39
CA PHE A 274 14.05 -3.25 -18.49
C PHE A 274 12.78 -4.05 -18.76
N ALA A 275 12.02 -3.59 -19.74
CA ALA A 275 10.85 -4.29 -20.24
C ALA A 275 11.29 -5.40 -21.21
N PRO A 276 10.57 -6.54 -21.27
CA PRO A 276 10.84 -7.54 -22.28
C PRO A 276 10.46 -7.00 -23.66
N THR A 277 11.38 -7.09 -24.62
CA THR A 277 11.11 -6.79 -26.04
C THR A 277 11.41 -8.01 -26.88
N SER A 278 10.38 -8.65 -27.44
CA SER A 278 10.56 -9.65 -28.49
C SER A 278 10.56 -8.96 -29.84
N ASP A 279 11.65 -9.05 -30.61
CA ASP A 279 11.55 -8.79 -32.03
C ASP A 279 10.87 -9.99 -32.69
N ALA A 280 10.00 -9.77 -33.66
CA ALA A 280 9.31 -10.85 -34.39
C ALA A 280 10.27 -11.69 -35.28
N SER A 281 11.57 -11.66 -34.98
CA SER A 281 12.65 -12.42 -35.61
C SER A 281 12.49 -13.94 -35.43
N GLY A 282 11.77 -14.35 -34.37
CA GLY A 282 11.68 -15.74 -33.95
C GLY A 282 12.85 -16.19 -33.08
N ASP A 283 13.79 -15.30 -32.76
CA ASP A 283 14.84 -15.57 -31.79
C ASP A 283 14.23 -15.65 -30.38
N ARG A 284 14.55 -16.73 -29.67
CA ARG A 284 14.04 -17.04 -28.33
C ARG A 284 15.18 -16.99 -27.32
N PRO A 285 15.76 -15.81 -27.04
CA PRO A 285 17.04 -15.70 -26.32
C PRO A 285 17.00 -16.28 -24.91
N LEU A 286 15.85 -16.26 -24.23
CA LEU A 286 15.73 -16.79 -22.87
C LEU A 286 15.66 -18.32 -22.85
N ALA A 287 15.27 -18.96 -23.96
CA ALA A 287 15.15 -20.42 -24.03
C ALA A 287 16.49 -21.15 -23.75
N ALA A 288 17.61 -20.47 -23.96
CA ALA A 288 18.96 -20.99 -23.71
C ALA A 288 19.41 -20.87 -22.24
N LEU A 289 18.76 -20.03 -21.44
CA LEU A 289 19.05 -19.85 -20.02
C LEU A 289 18.37 -20.95 -19.20
N ASP A 290 18.90 -21.25 -18.01
CA ASP A 290 18.17 -22.10 -17.07
C ASP A 290 16.90 -21.36 -16.62
N PRO A 291 15.74 -22.05 -16.46
CA PRO A 291 14.51 -21.41 -16.01
C PRO A 291 14.71 -20.54 -14.75
N ALA A 292 15.45 -21.02 -13.74
CA ALA A 292 15.62 -20.27 -12.49
C ALA A 292 16.35 -18.93 -12.69
N GLU A 293 17.23 -18.83 -13.69
CA GLU A 293 17.95 -17.59 -14.03
C GLU A 293 17.05 -16.52 -14.64
N ARG A 294 15.84 -16.90 -15.10
CA ARG A 294 14.89 -15.99 -15.74
C ARG A 294 14.02 -15.23 -14.74
N ASN A 295 14.04 -15.62 -13.46
CA ASN A 295 13.26 -14.96 -12.44
C ASN A 295 13.74 -13.51 -12.24
N ASP A 296 12.80 -12.59 -12.02
CA ASP A 296 13.06 -11.16 -11.79
C ASP A 296 13.89 -10.45 -12.89
N MET A 297 13.95 -11.02 -14.11
CA MET A 297 14.69 -10.42 -15.24
C MET A 297 14.07 -9.11 -15.74
N PHE A 298 12.77 -8.92 -15.54
CA PHE A 298 12.04 -7.76 -16.02
C PHE A 298 11.30 -7.12 -14.86
N ASN A 299 11.41 -5.79 -14.77
CA ASN A 299 10.77 -4.98 -13.73
C ASN A 299 9.67 -4.07 -14.31
N SER A 300 9.27 -4.29 -15.57
CA SER A 300 8.17 -3.57 -16.23
C SER A 300 7.52 -4.46 -17.29
N ALA A 301 6.23 -4.22 -17.56
CA ALA A 301 5.47 -4.93 -18.57
C ALA A 301 5.94 -4.54 -19.99
N PRO A 302 5.81 -5.44 -20.99
CA PRO A 302 6.15 -5.12 -22.38
C PRO A 302 5.18 -4.09 -22.97
N GLU A 303 5.67 -3.32 -23.94
CA GLU A 303 4.81 -2.43 -24.75
C GLU A 303 3.75 -3.24 -25.52
N MET A 304 2.58 -2.62 -25.77
CA MET A 304 1.52 -3.24 -26.56
C MET A 304 1.94 -3.37 -28.02
N THR A 305 2.06 -4.62 -28.48
CA THR A 305 2.49 -4.95 -29.85
C THR A 305 1.48 -5.82 -30.61
N LEU A 306 0.40 -6.26 -29.95
CA LEU A 306 -0.67 -7.00 -30.62
C LEU A 306 -1.34 -6.15 -31.72
N GLU A 307 -1.63 -6.79 -32.84
CA GLU A 307 -2.32 -6.19 -33.97
C GLU A 307 -3.84 -6.35 -33.80
N ASP A 308 -4.59 -5.27 -34.03
CA ASP A 308 -6.04 -5.27 -33.90
C ASP A 308 -6.70 -6.18 -34.95
N GLY A 309 -7.67 -6.99 -34.51
CA GLY A 309 -8.39 -7.94 -35.35
C GLY A 309 -7.58 -9.16 -35.81
N VAL A 310 -6.39 -9.41 -35.24
CA VAL A 310 -5.60 -10.63 -35.45
C VAL A 310 -5.91 -11.64 -34.35
N ASP A 311 -6.25 -12.86 -34.76
CA ASP A 311 -6.52 -13.99 -33.87
C ASP A 311 -5.20 -14.67 -33.45
N TYR A 312 -4.92 -14.69 -32.15
CA TYR A 312 -3.67 -15.23 -31.62
C TYR A 312 -3.87 -16.63 -31.02
N THR A 313 -2.99 -17.55 -31.41
CA THR A 313 -2.95 -18.90 -30.82
C THR A 313 -1.57 -19.20 -30.27
N ALA A 314 -1.52 -19.98 -29.19
CA ALA A 314 -0.29 -20.44 -28.56
C ALA A 314 -0.17 -21.95 -28.67
N ARG A 315 1.02 -22.44 -29.06
CA ARG A 315 1.33 -23.87 -29.05
C ARG A 315 2.33 -24.17 -27.93
N ILE A 316 1.87 -24.92 -26.94
CA ILE A 316 2.67 -25.39 -25.81
C ILE A 316 3.14 -26.81 -26.14
N VAL A 317 4.44 -26.99 -26.34
CA VAL A 317 5.05 -28.28 -26.63
C VAL A 317 5.42 -28.96 -25.32
N THR A 318 4.94 -30.19 -25.11
CA THR A 318 5.21 -30.96 -23.88
C THR A 318 5.67 -32.38 -24.21
N ASP A 319 6.24 -33.09 -23.23
CA ASP A 319 6.62 -34.49 -23.35
C ASP A 319 5.41 -35.44 -23.53
N LYS A 320 4.19 -34.98 -23.20
CA LYS A 320 2.93 -35.70 -23.41
C LYS A 320 2.20 -35.31 -24.70
N GLY A 321 2.76 -34.39 -25.47
CA GLY A 321 2.22 -33.90 -26.74
C GLY A 321 1.95 -32.40 -26.75
N ASP A 322 1.60 -31.89 -27.93
CA ASP A 322 1.35 -30.47 -28.14
C ASP A 322 -0.06 -30.08 -27.66
N ILE A 323 -0.15 -28.96 -26.94
CA ILE A 323 -1.39 -28.29 -26.57
C ILE A 323 -1.48 -27.03 -27.41
N VAL A 324 -2.61 -26.83 -28.09
CA VAL A 324 -2.91 -25.59 -28.81
C VAL A 324 -3.99 -24.83 -28.05
N VAL A 325 -3.69 -23.58 -27.72
CA VAL A 325 -4.54 -22.70 -26.92
C VAL A 325 -4.93 -21.50 -27.77
N ASP A 326 -6.24 -21.22 -27.76
CA ASP A 326 -6.82 -20.00 -28.32
C ASP A 326 -6.63 -18.87 -27.29
N LEU A 327 -6.05 -17.75 -27.70
CA LEU A 327 -5.88 -16.60 -26.82
C LEU A 327 -7.11 -15.69 -26.93
N TYR A 328 -7.35 -14.87 -25.90
CA TYR A 328 -8.52 -13.98 -25.85
C TYR A 328 -8.08 -12.52 -25.89
N GLU A 329 -7.32 -12.14 -26.91
CA GLU A 329 -6.80 -10.78 -27.08
C GLU A 329 -7.90 -9.71 -27.07
N ASP A 330 -9.09 -10.02 -27.59
CA ASP A 330 -10.24 -9.11 -27.56
C ASP A 330 -10.75 -8.82 -26.14
N GLN A 331 -10.59 -9.77 -25.21
CA GLN A 331 -11.11 -9.68 -23.84
C GLN A 331 -10.03 -9.26 -22.83
N THR A 332 -8.79 -9.73 -23.03
CA THR A 332 -7.66 -9.50 -22.12
C THR A 332 -6.38 -9.10 -22.87
N PRO A 333 -6.41 -8.00 -23.66
CA PRO A 333 -5.34 -7.63 -24.59
C PRO A 333 -3.99 -7.44 -23.91
N ILE A 334 -3.96 -6.81 -22.73
CA ILE A 334 -2.72 -6.59 -21.96
C ILE A 334 -2.12 -7.92 -21.48
N THR A 335 -2.97 -8.84 -21.00
CA THR A 335 -2.54 -10.16 -20.54
C THR A 335 -2.01 -11.01 -21.69
N VAL A 336 -2.72 -11.00 -22.83
CA VAL A 336 -2.30 -11.73 -24.04
C VAL A 336 -1.00 -11.14 -24.58
N ASN A 337 -0.84 -9.81 -24.61
CA ASN A 337 0.38 -9.15 -25.06
C ASN A 337 1.59 -9.57 -24.20
N ASN A 338 1.42 -9.57 -22.89
CA ASN A 338 2.47 -10.01 -21.96
C ASN A 338 2.84 -11.48 -22.20
N PHE A 339 1.83 -12.36 -22.28
CA PHE A 339 2.06 -13.79 -22.51
C PHE A 339 2.75 -14.05 -23.85
N VAL A 340 2.29 -13.43 -24.94
CA VAL A 340 2.88 -13.56 -26.28
C VAL A 340 4.32 -13.09 -26.30
N THR A 341 4.61 -11.94 -25.69
CA THR A 341 5.99 -11.41 -25.61
C THR A 341 6.92 -12.36 -24.86
N LEU A 342 6.52 -12.83 -23.68
CA LEU A 342 7.32 -13.76 -22.87
C LEU A 342 7.48 -15.14 -23.55
N ALA A 343 6.43 -15.64 -24.20
CA ALA A 343 6.48 -16.89 -24.95
C ALA A 343 7.46 -16.79 -26.14
N ASN A 344 7.41 -15.69 -26.89
CA ASN A 344 8.32 -15.43 -28.00
C ASN A 344 9.77 -15.28 -27.54
N LEU A 345 10.02 -14.70 -26.37
CA LEU A 345 11.37 -14.65 -25.79
C LEU A 345 11.89 -16.02 -25.33
N GLY A 346 11.03 -17.03 -25.18
CA GLY A 346 11.38 -18.35 -24.65
C GLY A 346 11.33 -18.44 -23.12
N TYR A 347 10.65 -17.50 -22.45
CA TYR A 347 10.58 -17.44 -20.99
C TYR A 347 10.03 -18.73 -20.35
N TYR A 348 9.01 -19.32 -20.97
CA TYR A 348 8.35 -20.53 -20.49
C TYR A 348 9.03 -21.84 -20.90
N ASP A 349 10.09 -21.78 -21.71
CA ASP A 349 10.71 -22.99 -22.26
C ASP A 349 11.41 -23.80 -21.18
N ASN A 350 11.20 -25.12 -21.17
CA ASN A 350 11.73 -26.03 -20.13
C ASN A 350 11.20 -25.76 -18.71
N THR A 351 10.11 -25.00 -18.55
CA THR A 351 9.39 -24.89 -17.26
C THR A 351 8.49 -26.10 -17.03
N MET A 352 8.27 -26.47 -15.76
CA MET A 352 7.43 -27.61 -15.40
C MET A 352 5.99 -27.21 -15.09
N PHE A 353 5.10 -28.20 -15.13
CA PHE A 353 3.77 -28.06 -14.56
C PHE A 353 3.85 -28.35 -13.05
N HIS A 354 3.70 -27.31 -12.24
CA HIS A 354 3.73 -27.38 -10.77
C HIS A 354 2.56 -28.14 -10.19
N ARG A 355 1.40 -28.04 -10.86
CA ARG A 355 0.16 -28.64 -10.35
C ARG A 355 -0.75 -29.02 -11.49
N VAL A 356 -1.30 -30.24 -11.46
CA VAL A 356 -2.35 -30.67 -12.38
C VAL A 356 -3.48 -31.29 -11.55
N ILE A 357 -4.64 -30.65 -11.56
CA ILE A 357 -5.86 -31.10 -10.89
C ILE A 357 -6.86 -31.56 -11.94
N GLU A 358 -7.21 -32.84 -11.89
CA GLU A 358 -8.18 -33.44 -12.80
C GLU A 358 -9.54 -32.72 -12.71
N GLY A 359 -10.09 -32.38 -13.87
CA GLY A 359 -11.38 -31.70 -13.99
C GLY A 359 -11.37 -30.21 -13.63
N PHE A 360 -10.20 -29.63 -13.33
CA PHE A 360 -10.08 -28.23 -12.93
C PHE A 360 -9.01 -27.47 -13.69
N MET A 361 -7.72 -27.69 -13.41
CA MET A 361 -6.67 -26.78 -13.87
C MET A 361 -5.28 -27.44 -13.87
N ALA A 362 -4.45 -27.02 -14.83
CA ALA A 362 -3.02 -27.29 -14.86
C ALA A 362 -2.27 -25.95 -14.74
N GLN A 363 -1.32 -25.87 -13.81
CA GLN A 363 -0.52 -24.69 -13.47
C GLN A 363 0.92 -24.90 -13.92
N ALA A 364 1.47 -23.94 -14.66
CA ALA A 364 2.86 -23.90 -15.14
C ALA A 364 3.33 -22.45 -15.25
N GLY A 365 4.57 -22.26 -15.70
CA GLY A 365 5.13 -20.95 -16.06
C GLY A 365 5.86 -20.21 -14.94
N ASP A 366 5.94 -20.82 -13.75
CA ASP A 366 6.91 -20.43 -12.73
C ASP A 366 8.25 -21.11 -13.06
N PRO A 367 9.35 -20.34 -13.24
CA PRO A 367 10.65 -20.88 -13.62
C PRO A 367 11.41 -21.63 -12.50
N THR A 368 10.90 -21.66 -11.27
CA THR A 368 11.57 -22.28 -10.10
C THR A 368 11.02 -23.63 -9.70
#